data_AF-A0A1U7CK00-F1
#
_entry.id   AF-A0A1U7CK00-F1
#
_cell.length_a   1.000
_cell.length_b   1.000
_cell.length_c   1.000
_cell.angle_alpha   90.00
_cell.angle_beta   90.00
_cell.angle_gamma   90.00
#
_symmetry.space_group_name_H-M   'P 1'
#
loop_
_entity.id
_entity.type
_entity.pdbx_description
1 polymer ?
#
loop_
_entity_poly.entity_id
_entity_poly.type
_entity_poly.pdbx_seq_one_letter_code
_entity_poly.pdbx_strand_id
1 'polypeptide(L)'
;MSLIEIQRAAASAVQAFKKASPTIVLIATLAAAAFAWKTREGAKAPAVDPLTTIGRTYVASLGDVYAGAWIEGASALESGKSVADALGVVAGSWQAGRVALFDKTAAPAFSKIVAENTADADVTAQNKTALAAAWRSFAAGLKSPATGK
;
A
#
# COMPACT_ATOMS: atom_id res chain seq x y z
N MET A 1 -2.49 35.25 23.41
CA MET A 1 -1.71 34.44 24.36
C MET A 1 -0.24 34.76 24.12
N SER A 2 0.37 35.49 25.06
CA SER A 2 1.71 36.10 24.88
C SER A 2 2.82 35.09 25.16
N LEU A 3 3.99 35.23 24.51
CA LEU A 3 5.19 34.39 24.72
C LEU A 3 5.61 34.31 26.22
N ILE A 4 5.28 35.36 26.98
CA ILE A 4 5.51 35.46 28.43
C ILE A 4 4.64 34.48 29.23
N GLU A 5 3.41 34.20 28.78
CA GLU A 5 2.49 33.25 29.44
C GLU A 5 2.95 31.80 29.24
N ILE A 6 3.52 31.49 28.06
CA ILE A 6 4.07 30.16 27.75
C ILE A 6 5.30 29.85 28.61
N GLN A 7 6.19 30.84 28.80
CA GLN A 7 7.38 30.65 29.63
C GLN A 7 7.04 30.51 31.12
N ARG A 8 6.02 31.23 31.61
CA ARG A 8 5.58 31.13 33.01
C ARG A 8 4.89 29.79 33.31
N ALA A 9 4.19 29.21 32.34
CA ALA A 9 3.62 27.86 32.45
C ALA A 9 4.71 26.76 32.50
N ALA A 10 5.75 26.89 31.65
CA ALA A 10 6.87 25.94 31.62
C ALA A 10 7.68 25.94 32.92
N ALA A 11 7.94 27.12 33.50
CA ALA A 11 8.66 27.24 34.77
C ALA A 11 7.88 26.62 35.95
N SER A 12 6.55 26.73 35.93
CA SER A 12 5.66 26.18 36.97
C SER A 12 5.61 24.64 36.92
N ALA A 13 5.63 24.05 35.73
CA ALA A 13 5.63 22.59 35.55
C ALA A 13 6.94 21.94 36.06
N VAL A 14 8.08 22.60 35.86
CA VAL A 14 9.40 22.09 36.29
C VAL A 14 9.56 22.17 37.81
N GLN A 15 9.03 23.21 38.47
CA GLN A 15 9.05 23.27 39.94
C GLN A 15 8.11 22.25 40.59
N ALA A 16 6.96 21.96 39.98
CA ALA A 16 6.06 20.90 40.45
C ALA A 16 6.72 19.51 40.37
N PHE A 17 7.53 19.27 39.34
CA PHE A 17 8.27 18.00 39.18
C PHE A 17 9.37 17.79 40.23
N LYS A 18 10.03 18.86 40.70
CA LYS A 18 11.08 18.76 41.74
C LYS A 18 10.53 18.50 43.15
N LYS A 19 9.24 18.77 43.41
CA LYS A 19 8.61 18.65 44.74
C LYS A 19 7.74 17.40 44.90
N ALA A 20 7.56 16.59 43.86
CA ALA A 20 6.69 15.42 43.92
C ALA A 20 7.43 14.21 44.50
N SER A 21 6.94 13.69 45.64
CA SER A 21 7.40 12.42 46.23
C SER A 21 7.30 11.27 45.21
N PRO A 22 8.21 10.27 45.26
CA PRO A 22 8.35 9.22 44.23
C PRO A 22 7.06 8.40 43.97
N THR A 23 6.13 8.36 44.93
CA THR A 23 4.82 7.72 44.78
C THR A 23 3.89 8.43 43.77
N ILE A 24 4.01 9.75 43.60
CA ILE A 24 3.17 10.54 42.67
C ILE A 24 3.65 10.37 41.22
N VAL A 25 4.96 10.17 41.01
CA VAL A 25 5.54 9.91 39.69
C VAL A 25 5.04 8.58 39.12
N LEU A 26 4.81 7.57 39.97
CA LEU A 26 4.30 6.25 39.55
C LEU A 26 2.83 6.30 39.10
N ILE A 27 2.02 7.17 39.70
CA ILE A 27 0.61 7.33 39.32
C ILE A 27 0.49 8.13 38.01
N ALA A 28 1.38 9.11 37.79
CA ALA A 28 1.41 9.90 36.55
C ALA A 28 1.85 9.07 35.32
N THR A 29 2.77 8.11 35.48
CA THR A 29 3.17 7.21 34.38
C THR A 29 2.09 6.18 34.04
N LEU A 30 1.34 5.68 35.03
CA LEU A 30 0.19 4.80 34.78
C LEU A 30 -0.96 5.54 34.07
N ALA A 31 -1.22 6.80 34.43
CA ALA A 31 -2.21 7.63 33.75
C ALA A 31 -1.82 7.94 32.29
N ALA A 32 -0.54 8.18 32.01
CA ALA A 32 -0.04 8.40 30.65
C ALA A 32 -0.12 7.13 29.78
N ALA A 33 0.15 5.95 30.36
CA ALA A 33 0.01 4.67 29.67
C ALA A 33 -1.46 4.33 29.36
N ALA A 34 -2.38 4.61 30.31
CA ALA A 34 -3.82 4.42 30.11
C ALA A 34 -4.40 5.41 29.09
N PHE A 35 -3.93 6.67 29.08
CA PHE A 35 -4.35 7.66 28.08
C PHE A 35 -3.81 7.32 26.69
N ALA A 36 -2.56 6.87 26.58
CA ALA A 36 -1.98 6.39 25.32
C ALA A 36 -2.73 5.17 24.75
N TRP A 37 -3.19 4.25 25.60
CA TRP A 37 -4.01 3.11 25.20
C TRP A 37 -5.41 3.53 24.78
N LYS A 38 -6.06 4.45 25.52
CA LYS A 38 -7.39 4.98 25.19
C LYS A 38 -7.39 5.83 23.92
N THR A 39 -6.30 6.51 23.58
CA THR A 39 -6.12 7.16 22.28
C THR A 39 -5.83 6.17 21.15
N ARG A 40 -5.34 4.96 21.46
CA ARG A 40 -5.07 3.91 20.47
C ARG A 40 -6.32 3.13 20.07
N GLU A 41 -7.31 3.03 20.96
CA GLU A 41 -8.64 2.50 20.62
C GLU A 41 -9.44 3.42 19.69
N GLY A 42 -9.13 4.72 19.68
CA GLY A 42 -9.67 5.69 18.71
C GLY A 42 -8.84 5.83 17.43
N ALA A 43 -7.59 5.36 17.42
CA ALA A 43 -6.78 5.25 16.21
C ALA A 43 -7.24 4.01 15.45
N LYS A 44 -8.32 4.18 14.67
CA LYS A 44 -8.70 3.28 13.57
C LYS A 44 -7.39 2.82 12.91
N ALA A 45 -7.09 1.52 12.99
CA ALA A 45 -5.95 0.95 12.29
C ALA A 45 -5.93 1.57 10.88
N PRO A 46 -4.77 2.08 10.40
CA PRO A 46 -4.72 2.78 9.13
C PRO A 46 -5.45 1.90 8.12
N ALA A 47 -6.56 2.40 7.59
CA ALA A 47 -7.39 1.64 6.68
C ALA A 47 -6.44 1.11 5.61
N VAL A 48 -6.27 -0.21 5.54
CA VAL A 48 -5.35 -0.81 4.59
C VAL A 48 -5.82 -0.31 3.23
N ASP A 49 -4.99 0.52 2.59
CA ASP A 49 -5.36 1.12 1.32
C ASP A 49 -5.72 -0.03 0.36
N PRO A 50 -6.96 -0.07 -0.15
CA PRO A 50 -7.42 -1.17 -0.99
C PRO A 50 -6.46 -1.47 -2.14
N LEU A 51 -5.80 -0.44 -2.70
CA LEU A 51 -4.88 -0.60 -3.82
C LEU A 51 -3.54 -1.21 -3.41
N THR A 52 -3.07 -0.95 -2.19
CA THR A 52 -1.88 -1.62 -1.65
C THR A 52 -2.16 -3.12 -1.52
N THR A 53 -3.35 -3.51 -1.04
CA THR A 53 -3.74 -4.93 -0.95
C THR A 53 -3.81 -5.59 -2.32
N ILE A 54 -4.44 -4.93 -3.30
CA ILE A 54 -4.50 -5.43 -4.68
C ILE A 54 -3.08 -5.61 -5.24
N GLY A 55 -2.18 -4.64 -5.02
CA GLY A 55 -0.78 -4.76 -5.42
C GLY A 55 -0.06 -5.96 -4.82
N ARG A 56 -0.27 -6.24 -3.52
CA ARG A 56 0.34 -7.41 -2.87
C ARG A 56 -0.12 -8.74 -3.48
N THR A 57 -1.41 -8.85 -3.77
CA THR A 57 -1.98 -10.08 -4.38
C THR A 57 -1.59 -10.20 -5.86
N TYR A 58 -1.44 -9.08 -6.56
CA TYR A 58 -1.09 -9.04 -7.98
C TYR A 58 0.27 -9.68 -8.26
N VAL A 59 1.27 -9.45 -7.41
CA VAL A 59 2.62 -10.02 -7.58
C VAL A 59 2.61 -11.55 -7.52
N ALA A 60 1.85 -12.13 -6.58
CA ALA A 60 1.76 -13.58 -6.47
C ALA A 60 1.18 -14.18 -7.77
N SER A 61 0.07 -13.62 -8.26
CA SER A 61 -0.55 -14.08 -9.51
C SER A 61 0.29 -13.81 -10.76
N LEU A 62 1.12 -12.75 -10.78
CA LEU A 62 2.07 -12.54 -11.88
C LEU A 62 3.11 -13.65 -11.97
N GLY A 63 3.54 -14.19 -10.82
CA GLY A 63 4.46 -15.33 -10.78
C GLY A 63 3.87 -16.55 -11.48
N ASP A 64 2.61 -16.89 -11.17
CA ASP A 64 1.90 -18.00 -11.79
C ASP A 64 1.72 -17.81 -13.30
N VAL A 65 1.36 -16.60 -13.74
CA VAL A 65 1.22 -16.26 -15.17
C VAL A 65 2.54 -16.41 -15.91
N TYR A 66 3.64 -15.95 -15.31
CA TYR A 66 4.96 -16.06 -15.94
C TYR A 66 5.45 -17.51 -15.99
N ALA A 67 5.21 -18.29 -14.93
CA ALA A 67 5.48 -19.72 -14.93
C ALA A 67 4.69 -20.47 -16.01
N GLY A 68 3.40 -20.15 -16.16
CA GLY A 68 2.56 -20.70 -17.24
C GLY A 68 3.11 -20.41 -18.63
N ALA A 69 3.61 -19.20 -18.89
CA ALA A 69 4.22 -18.85 -20.16
C ALA A 69 5.45 -19.71 -20.50
N TRP A 70 6.28 -20.03 -19.50
CA TRP A 70 7.42 -20.94 -19.68
C TRP A 70 6.99 -22.38 -19.94
N ILE A 71 5.92 -22.85 -19.28
CA ILE A 71 5.34 -24.17 -19.52
C ILE A 71 4.85 -24.27 -20.97
N GLU A 72 4.14 -23.25 -21.47
CA GLU A 72 3.70 -23.22 -22.87
C GLU A 72 4.88 -23.20 -23.87
N GLY A 73 5.94 -22.46 -23.55
CA GLY A 73 7.19 -22.48 -24.33
C GLY A 73 7.85 -23.86 -24.34
N ALA A 74 7.87 -24.57 -23.21
CA ALA A 74 8.38 -25.93 -23.12
C ALA A 74 7.53 -26.88 -23.98
N SER A 75 6.21 -26.81 -23.90
CA SER A 75 5.31 -27.59 -24.75
C SER A 75 5.50 -27.29 -26.24
N ALA A 76 5.85 -26.05 -26.60
CA ALA A 76 6.20 -25.69 -27.97
C ALA A 76 7.48 -26.40 -28.45
N LEU A 77 8.52 -26.50 -27.60
CA LEU A 77 9.74 -27.27 -27.91
C LEU A 77 9.43 -28.76 -28.07
N GLU A 78 8.64 -29.33 -27.15
CA GLU A 78 8.21 -30.74 -27.20
C GLU A 78 7.41 -31.06 -28.47
N SER A 79 6.71 -30.07 -29.01
CA SER A 79 5.97 -30.15 -30.27
C SER A 79 6.84 -29.96 -31.52
N GLY A 80 8.17 -29.88 -31.36
CA GLY A 80 9.14 -29.77 -32.45
C GLY A 80 9.35 -28.35 -32.99
N LYS A 81 8.87 -27.31 -32.30
CA LYS A 81 9.17 -25.92 -32.69
C LYS A 81 10.64 -25.59 -32.45
N SER A 82 11.14 -24.62 -33.22
CA SER A 82 12.48 -24.07 -32.97
C SER A 82 12.54 -23.34 -31.62
N VAL A 83 13.74 -23.17 -31.08
CA VAL A 83 13.95 -22.38 -29.86
C VAL A 83 13.45 -20.94 -30.02
N ALA A 84 13.64 -20.34 -31.21
CA ALA A 84 13.17 -18.99 -31.50
C ALA A 84 11.63 -18.90 -31.44
N ASP A 85 10.94 -19.87 -32.05
CA ASP A 85 9.47 -19.90 -32.04
C ASP A 85 8.91 -20.18 -30.63
N ALA A 86 9.55 -21.07 -29.86
CA ALA A 86 9.17 -21.34 -28.48
C ALA A 86 9.35 -20.11 -27.58
N LEU A 87 10.43 -19.35 -27.75
CA LEU A 87 10.61 -18.05 -27.07
C LEU A 87 9.54 -17.03 -27.49
N GLY A 88 9.12 -17.06 -28.75
CA GLY A 88 7.97 -16.29 -29.23
C GLY A 88 6.68 -16.65 -28.50
N VAL A 89 6.44 -17.94 -28.24
CA VAL A 89 5.31 -18.42 -27.41
C VAL A 89 5.42 -17.88 -25.99
N VAL A 90 6.58 -18.05 -25.32
CA VAL A 90 6.77 -17.52 -23.95
C VAL A 90 6.45 -16.02 -23.88
N ALA A 91 6.97 -15.22 -24.82
CA ALA A 91 6.75 -13.79 -24.85
C ALA A 91 5.28 -13.42 -25.08
N GLY A 92 4.62 -14.11 -26.03
CA GLY A 92 3.21 -13.90 -26.34
C GLY A 92 2.29 -14.25 -25.17
N SER A 93 2.49 -15.43 -24.58
CA SER A 93 1.70 -15.93 -23.45
C SER A 93 1.90 -15.08 -22.20
N TRP A 94 3.13 -14.63 -21.93
CA TRP A 94 3.41 -13.67 -20.87
C TRP A 94 2.69 -12.34 -21.09
N GLN A 95 2.77 -11.78 -22.30
CA GLN A 95 2.11 -10.51 -22.63
C GLN A 95 0.59 -10.61 -22.49
N ALA A 96 -0.03 -11.65 -23.05
CA ALA A 96 -1.46 -11.84 -22.97
C ALA A 96 -1.91 -12.06 -21.52
N GLY A 97 -1.21 -12.93 -20.79
CA GLY A 97 -1.52 -13.25 -19.40
C GLY A 97 -1.41 -12.06 -18.46
N ARG A 98 -0.35 -11.24 -18.57
CA ARG A 98 -0.17 -10.07 -17.70
C ARG A 98 -1.21 -8.97 -17.95
N VAL A 99 -1.64 -8.80 -19.20
CA VAL A 99 -2.72 -7.86 -19.56
C VAL A 99 -4.05 -8.35 -18.99
N ALA A 100 -4.42 -9.60 -19.26
CA ALA A 100 -5.65 -10.19 -18.74
C ALA A 100 -5.71 -10.18 -17.20
N LEU A 101 -4.58 -10.41 -16.53
CA LEU A 101 -4.49 -10.31 -15.08
C LEU A 101 -4.71 -8.87 -14.60
N PHE A 102 -4.08 -7.87 -15.25
CA PHE A 102 -4.28 -6.46 -14.92
C PHE A 102 -5.74 -6.05 -15.05
N ASP A 103 -6.36 -6.37 -16.18
CA ASP A 103 -7.76 -6.03 -16.50
C ASP A 103 -8.73 -6.62 -15.49
N LYS A 104 -8.47 -7.86 -15.04
CA LYS A 104 -9.31 -8.54 -14.06
C LYS A 104 -9.16 -7.97 -12.64
N THR A 105 -7.97 -7.51 -12.27
CA THR A 105 -7.62 -7.29 -10.85
C THR A 105 -7.43 -5.82 -10.49
N ALA A 106 -6.62 -5.11 -11.25
CA ALA A 106 -6.20 -3.75 -10.93
C ALA A 106 -7.02 -2.70 -11.66
N ALA A 107 -7.34 -2.94 -12.94
CA ALA A 107 -8.11 -2.01 -13.76
C ALA A 107 -9.44 -1.57 -13.09
N PRO A 108 -10.29 -2.47 -12.54
CA PRO A 108 -11.56 -2.07 -11.96
C PRO A 108 -11.43 -1.13 -10.76
N ALA A 109 -10.27 -1.16 -10.08
CA ALA A 109 -10.00 -0.27 -8.95
C ALA A 109 -9.57 1.13 -9.42
N PHE A 110 -8.82 1.22 -10.53
CA PHE A 110 -8.47 2.49 -11.15
C PHE A 110 -9.66 3.13 -11.89
N SER A 111 -10.51 2.32 -12.52
CA SER A 111 -11.71 2.79 -13.24
C SER A 111 -12.72 3.49 -12.33
N LYS A 112 -12.63 3.30 -11.00
CA LYS A 112 -13.42 4.05 -10.01
C LYS A 112 -12.96 5.49 -9.80
N ILE A 113 -11.73 5.82 -10.19
CA ILE A 113 -11.14 7.16 -10.10
C ILE A 113 -11.37 7.91 -11.40
N VAL A 114 -11.06 7.26 -12.52
CA VAL A 114 -11.30 7.75 -13.88
C VAL A 114 -11.94 6.62 -14.65
N ALA A 115 -13.20 6.79 -15.05
CA ALA A 115 -13.92 5.77 -15.79
C ALA A 115 -13.20 5.45 -17.10
N GLU A 116 -13.29 4.19 -17.53
CA GLU A 116 -12.77 3.77 -18.83
C GLU A 116 -13.39 4.62 -19.94
N ASN A 117 -12.58 5.01 -20.91
CA ASN A 117 -12.95 5.89 -22.03
C ASN A 117 -13.29 7.34 -21.65
N THR A 118 -12.97 7.80 -20.43
CA THR A 118 -12.95 9.23 -20.13
C THR A 118 -11.94 9.90 -21.05
N ALA A 119 -12.36 10.93 -21.81
CA ALA A 119 -11.45 11.68 -22.66
C ALA A 119 -10.42 12.43 -21.80
N ASP A 120 -9.18 12.54 -22.26
CA ASP A 120 -8.11 13.19 -21.50
C ASP A 120 -8.44 14.64 -21.10
N ALA A 121 -9.23 15.33 -21.93
CA ALA A 121 -9.71 16.69 -21.66
C ALA A 121 -10.65 16.77 -20.44
N ASP A 122 -11.38 15.68 -20.15
CA ASP A 122 -12.34 15.58 -19.05
C ASP A 122 -11.68 15.09 -17.74
N VAL A 123 -10.40 14.70 -17.80
CA VAL A 123 -9.63 14.28 -16.62
C VAL A 123 -9.17 15.51 -15.83
N THR A 124 -9.91 15.81 -14.77
CA THR A 124 -9.64 16.95 -13.87
C THR A 124 -8.29 16.83 -13.13
N ALA A 125 -7.80 17.95 -12.60
CA ALA A 125 -6.61 17.96 -11.74
C ALA A 125 -6.79 17.11 -10.46
N GLN A 126 -8.02 17.04 -9.94
CA GLN A 126 -8.36 16.20 -8.80
C GLN A 126 -8.25 14.71 -9.17
N ASN A 127 -8.75 14.31 -10.34
CA ASN A 127 -8.63 12.94 -10.85
C ASN A 127 -7.16 12.53 -11.00
N LYS A 128 -6.32 13.41 -11.57
CA LYS A 128 -4.87 13.15 -11.72
C LYS A 128 -4.18 12.97 -10.38
N THR A 129 -4.53 13.79 -9.38
CA THR A 129 -3.98 13.69 -8.02
C THR A 129 -4.39 12.38 -7.35
N ALA A 130 -5.67 12.01 -7.45
CA ALA A 130 -6.19 10.75 -6.91
C ALA A 130 -5.55 9.53 -7.60
N LEU A 131 -5.42 9.56 -8.94
CA LEU A 131 -4.81 8.50 -9.72
C LEU A 131 -3.33 8.33 -9.37
N ALA A 132 -2.59 9.44 -9.21
CA ALA A 132 -1.20 9.40 -8.78
C ALA A 132 -1.02 8.82 -7.36
N ALA A 133 -1.95 9.09 -6.43
CA ALA A 133 -1.95 8.46 -5.11
C ALA A 133 -2.22 6.95 -5.22
N ALA A 134 -3.22 6.57 -6.02
CA ALA A 134 -3.57 5.17 -6.26
C ALA A 134 -2.41 4.38 -6.90
N TRP A 135 -1.70 4.94 -7.88
CA TRP A 135 -0.51 4.33 -8.49
C TRP A 135 0.59 4.08 -7.47
N ARG A 136 0.89 5.06 -6.60
CA ARG A 136 1.89 4.90 -5.54
C ARG A 136 1.48 3.82 -4.54
N SER A 137 0.20 3.75 -4.20
CA SER A 137 -0.33 2.72 -3.31
C SER A 137 -0.23 1.32 -3.89
N PHE A 138 -0.67 1.14 -5.13
CA PHE A 138 -0.53 -0.11 -5.85
C PHE A 138 0.95 -0.53 -5.93
N ALA A 139 1.84 0.40 -6.31
CA ALA A 139 3.28 0.16 -6.36
C ALA A 139 3.89 -0.19 -4.98
N ALA A 140 3.41 0.39 -3.89
CA ALA A 140 3.83 0.02 -2.55
C ALA A 140 3.43 -1.44 -2.23
N GLY A 141 2.23 -1.85 -2.67
CA GLY A 141 1.78 -3.24 -2.62
C GLY A 141 2.69 -4.18 -3.41
N LEU A 142 3.07 -3.80 -4.64
CA LEU A 142 3.98 -4.60 -5.47
C LEU A 142 5.35 -4.83 -4.81
N LYS A 143 5.86 -3.83 -4.08
CA LYS A 143 7.16 -3.91 -3.39
C LYS A 143 7.13 -4.74 -2.10
N SER A 144 5.94 -5.01 -1.57
CA SER A 144 5.73 -5.73 -0.31
C SER A 144 4.80 -6.92 -0.53
N PRO A 145 5.17 -7.88 -1.40
CA PRO A 145 4.30 -9.01 -1.73
C PRO A 145 3.86 -9.72 -0.44
N ALA A 146 2.64 -10.25 -0.43
CA ALA A 146 2.16 -11.00 0.72
C ALA A 146 3.15 -12.13 1.00
N THR A 147 3.87 -12.04 2.11
CA THR A 147 4.74 -13.12 2.58
C THR A 147 3.84 -14.31 2.84
N GLY A 148 4.06 -15.41 2.12
CA GLY A 148 3.33 -16.65 2.32
C GLY A 148 3.32 -17.01 3.80
N LYS A 149 2.12 -17.20 4.34
CA LYS A 149 1.91 -17.96 5.56
C LYS A 149 1.64 -19.40 5.17
#